data_AF-A0A4Z1B033-F1
#
_entry.id   AF-A0A4Z1B033-F1
#
_cell.length_a   1.000
_cell.length_b   1.000
_cell.length_c   1.000
_cell.angle_alpha   90.00
_cell.angle_beta   90.00
_cell.angle_gamma   90.00
#
_symmetry.space_group_name_H-M   'P 1'
#
loop_
_entity.id
_entity.type
_entity.pdbx_description
1 polymer ?
#
loop_
_entity_poly.entity_id
_entity_poly.type
_entity_poly.pdbx_seq_one_letter_code
_entity_poly.pdbx_strand_id
1 'polypeptide(L)' 'MIQFLGFLLFLVIALCGFWGIIFFATMAISWIPFWIANLRKEKAGIVTAEDPRPILPNQEGITVLFKK' A
#
# COMPACT_ATOMS: atom_id res chain seq x y z
N MET A 1 38.48 -27.88 2.27
CA MET A 1 38.40 -26.43 2.01
C MET A 1 37.13 -26.04 1.24
N ILE A 2 36.92 -26.53 0.01
CA ILE A 2 35.75 -26.16 -0.81
C ILE A 2 34.38 -26.52 -0.18
N GLN A 3 34.29 -27.67 0.49
CA GLN A 3 33.06 -28.12 1.16
C GLN A 3 32.70 -27.25 2.37
N PHE A 4 33.69 -26.76 3.11
CA PHE A 4 33.50 -25.84 4.23
C PHE A 4 32.96 -24.49 3.75
N LEU A 5 33.47 -24.00 2.61
CA LEU A 5 32.97 -22.78 1.97
C LEU A 5 31.53 -22.95 1.46
N GLY A 6 31.20 -24.10 0.87
CA GLY A 6 29.83 -24.43 0.47
C GLY A 6 28.85 -24.47 1.65
N PHE A 7 29.28 -25.01 2.79
CA PHE A 7 28.48 -25.02 4.02
C PHE A 7 28.24 -23.61 4.58
N LEU A 8 29.26 -22.76 4.60
CA LEU A 8 29.13 -21.34 4.99
C LEU A 8 28.16 -20.59 4.08
N LEU A 9 28.27 -20.79 2.76
CA LEU A 9 27.37 -20.18 1.79
C LEU A 9 25.92 -20.65 1.99
N PHE A 10 25.71 -21.94 2.24
CA PHE A 10 24.40 -22.49 2.57
C PHE A 10 23.82 -21.85 3.84
N LEU A 11 24.61 -21.72 4.91
CA LEU A 11 24.15 -21.06 6.15
C LEU A 11 23.74 -19.61 5.92
N VAL A 12 24.51 -18.85 5.13
CA VAL A 12 24.18 -17.45 4.82
C VAL A 12 22.88 -17.36 4.02
N ILE A 13 22.73 -18.19 2.98
CA ILE A 13 21.51 -18.21 2.17
C ILE A 13 20.30 -18.64 3.03
N ALA A 14 20.47 -19.64 3.88
CA ALA A 14 19.41 -20.12 4.77
C ALA A 14 18.98 -19.03 5.76
N LEU A 15 19.92 -18.29 6.35
CA LEU A 15 19.63 -17.17 7.24
C LEU A 15 18.93 -16.03 6.49
N CYS A 16 19.46 -15.60 5.34
CA CYS A 16 18.83 -14.56 4.53
C CYS A 16 17.42 -14.96 4.07
N GLY A 17 17.23 -16.21 3.65
CA GLY A 17 15.92 -16.73 3.26
C GLY A 17 14.93 -16.76 4.43
N PHE A 18 15.37 -17.23 5.61
CA PHE A 18 14.55 -17.27 6.82
C PHE A 18 14.08 -15.86 7.23
N TRP A 19 15.01 -14.90 7.31
CA TRP A 19 14.68 -13.51 7.65
C TRP A 19 13.83 -12.83 6.58
N GLY A 20 14.08 -13.11 5.30
CA GLY A 20 13.27 -12.61 4.19
C GLY A 20 11.82 -13.07 4.28
N ILE A 21 11.59 -14.36 4.55
CA ILE A 21 10.23 -14.92 4.71
C ILE A 21 9.51 -14.25 5.90
N ILE A 22 10.19 -14.07 7.03
CA ILE A 22 9.61 -13.39 8.20
C ILE A 22 9.27 -11.93 7.89
N PHE A 23 10.14 -11.23 7.16
CA PHE A 23 9.88 -9.85 6.74
C PHE A 23 8.63 -9.76 5.85
N PHE A 24 8.49 -10.63 4.86
CA PHE A 24 7.30 -10.63 4.01
C PHE A 24 6.03 -11.03 4.77
N ALA A 25 6.13 -12.00 5.69
CA ALA A 25 5.00 -12.39 6.54
C ALA A 25 4.53 -11.23 7.44
N THR A 26 5.46 -10.49 8.05
CA THR A 26 5.13 -9.34 8.90
C THR A 26 4.59 -8.16 8.09
N MET A 27 5.14 -7.90 6.90
CA MET A 27 4.54 -6.91 5.99
C MET A 27 3.11 -7.29 5.62
N ALA A 28 2.84 -8.55 5.26
CA ALA A 28 1.49 -9.02 4.94
C ALA A 28 0.53 -8.83 6.13
N ILE A 29 0.96 -9.15 7.36
CA ILE A 29 0.15 -8.97 8.57
C ILE A 29 -0.18 -7.48 8.80
N SER A 30 0.74 -6.56 8.52
CA SER A 30 0.47 -5.12 8.67
C SER A 30 -0.40 -4.55 7.54
N TRP A 31 -0.25 -5.08 6.32
CA TRP A 31 -0.93 -4.58 5.13
C TRP A 31 -2.38 -5.05 5.02
N ILE A 32 -2.69 -6.29 5.40
CA ILE A 32 -4.04 -6.86 5.30
C ILE A 32 -5.07 -6.05 6.12
N PRO A 33 -4.84 -5.72 7.41
CA PRO A 33 -5.75 -4.88 8.19
C PRO A 33 -5.91 -3.48 7.61
N PHE A 34 -4.81 -2.88 7.13
CA PHE A 34 -4.85 -1.56 6.51
C PHE A 34 -5.72 -1.56 5.24
N TRP A 35 -5.53 -2.58 4.39
CA TRP A 35 -6.30 -2.74 3.15
C TRP A 35 -7.79 -2.98 3.44
N ILE A 36 -8.12 -3.85 4.42
CA ILE A 36 -9.51 -4.09 4.84
C ILE A 36 -10.15 -2.81 5.41
N ALA A 37 -9.41 -2.05 6.21
CA ALA A 37 -9.88 -0.79 6.75
C ALA A 37 -10.14 0.23 5.64
N ASN A 38 -9.29 0.30 4.62
CA ASN A 38 -9.47 1.22 3.49
C ASN A 38 -10.66 0.82 2.61
N LEU A 39 -10.81 -0.47 2.28
CA LEU A 39 -11.99 -0.98 1.56
C LEU A 39 -13.29 -0.70 2.32
N ARG A 40 -13.28 -0.80 3.65
CA ARG A 40 -14.44 -0.48 4.49
C ARG A 40 -14.77 1.02 4.42
N LYS A 41 -13.76 1.89 4.39
CA LYS A 41 -13.94 3.35 4.23
C LYS A 41 -14.49 3.71 2.84
N GLU A 42 -13.96 3.09 1.78
CA GLU A 42 -14.47 3.25 0.41
C GLU A 42 -15.94 2.82 0.30
N LYS A 43 -16.30 1.65 0.84
CA LYS A 43 -17.70 1.18 0.86
C LYS A 43 -18.64 2.06 1.69
N ALA A 44 -18.12 2.74 2.71
CA ALA A 44 -18.87 3.69 3.52
C ALA A 44 -19.03 5.07 2.85
N GLY A 45 -18.49 5.26 1.64
CA GLY A 45 -18.50 6.56 0.95
C GLY A 45 -17.58 7.60 1.61
N ILE A 46 -16.79 7.21 2.61
CA ILE A 46 -15.79 8.04 3.26
C ILE A 46 -14.51 7.88 2.44
N VAL A 47 -14.56 8.35 1.20
CA VAL A 47 -13.40 8.39 0.33
C VAL A 47 -12.46 9.45 0.91
N THR A 48 -11.44 8.99 1.62
CA THR A 48 -10.31 9.82 2.10
C THR A 48 -9.37 10.24 0.98
N ALA A 49 -9.76 10.08 -0.29
CA ALA A 49 -9.16 10.85 -1.37
C ALA A 49 -9.89 12.20 -1.33
N GLU A 50 -9.26 13.17 -0.66
CA GLU A 50 -9.35 14.61 -0.87
C GLU A 50 -10.70 15.09 -1.45
N ASP A 51 -11.51 15.81 -0.66
CA ASP A 51 -12.81 16.33 -1.07
C ASP A 51 -12.78 16.72 -2.55
N PRO A 52 -13.59 16.07 -3.41
CA PRO A 52 -13.50 16.28 -4.85
C PRO A 52 -13.62 17.78 -5.09
N ARG A 53 -12.53 18.39 -5.59
CA ARG A 53 -12.48 19.84 -5.80
C ARG A 53 -13.77 20.25 -6.49
N PRO A 54 -14.55 21.20 -5.93
CA PRO A 54 -15.81 21.60 -6.51
C PRO A 54 -15.55 21.97 -7.97
N ILE A 55 -16.29 21.31 -8.86
CA ILE A 55 -16.25 21.57 -10.29
C ILE A 55 -16.49 23.07 -10.47
N LEU A 56 -15.73 23.75 -11.35
CA LEU A 56 -15.78 25.21 -11.56
C LEU A 56 -17.19 25.84 -11.50
N PRO A 57 -18.27 25.22 -12.01
CA PRO A 57 -19.64 25.77 -11.90
C PRO A 57 -20.19 25.94 -10.49
N ASN A 58 -19.65 25.22 -9.49
CA ASN A 58 -20.18 25.13 -8.13
C ASN A 58 -19.35 25.94 -7.11
N GLN A 59 -18.44 26.79 -7.57
CA GLN A 59 -17.59 27.63 -6.71
C GLN A 59 -18.21 29.02 -6.53
N GLU A 60 -18.12 29.59 -5.32
CA GLU A 60 -18.57 30.96 -5.05
C GLU A 60 -17.80 31.96 -5.92
N GLY A 61 -18.53 32.83 -6.64
CA GLY A 61 -17.95 33.84 -7.53
C GLY A 61 -17.79 33.43 -9.00
N ILE A 62 -18.16 32.20 -9.39
CA ILE A 62 -18.12 31.76 -10.79
C ILE A 62 -19.52 31.88 -11.44
N THR A 63 -19.63 32.70 -12.48
CA THR A 63 -20.83 32.79 -13.32
C THR A 63 -20.60 31.97 -14.59
N VAL A 64 -21.37 30.90 -14.78
CA VAL A 64 -21.26 30.05 -15.97
C VAL A 64 -21.96 30.74 -17.15
N LEU A 65 -21.17 31.20 -18.12
CA LEU A 65 -21.66 31.98 -19.26
C LEU A 65 -22.36 31.12 -20.34
N PHE A 66 -22.12 29.80 -20.38
CA PHE A 66 -22.79 28.90 -21.31
C PHE A 66 -22.79 27.46 -20.78
N LYS A 67 -23.94 26.79 -20.84
CA LYS A 67 -24.11 25.37 -20.54
C LYS A 67 -24.85 24.74 -21.72
N LYS A 68 -24.24 23.73 -22.36
CA LYS A 68 -24.81 22.99 -23.49
C LYS A 68 -25.92 22.05 -23.03
#